data_AF-A0A3N5PZ73-F1
#
_entry.id   AF-A0A3N5PZ73-F1
#
_cell.length_a   1.000
_cell.length_b   1.000
_cell.length_c   1.000
_cell.angle_alpha   90.00
_cell.angle_beta   90.00
_cell.angle_gamma   90.00
#
_symmetry.space_group_name_H-M   'P 1'
#
loop_
_entity.id
_entity.type
_entity.pdbx_description
1 polymer ?
#
loop_
_entity_poly.entity_id
_entity_poly.type
_entity_poly.pdbx_seq_one_letter_code
_entity_poly.pdbx_strand_id
1 'polypeptide(L)'
;AIFASLFLYCAGLLNNDFFDLAEDRRQRPSRPLPSGLVKPSTVILVAIILTLLGMASAFFAGGRQGLIVAAILAGSIFLYNVGGKRLAVIGAICMGMCRGLSVLLGACALGQPIFDSSLPPAVIFAVSETLYIAAVTVIAARETIAGPVGVARLLPVAAIIAWLAAFHVSFMLILVTNVVTVAIDILAAGWVISCCRQLKTADPAVVQRTIGKLIRVLLLVQAGVAAATGVWEGYVVAGVLLAFWPLSAVASRKFYAS
;
A
#
# COMPACT_ATOMS: atom_id res chain seq x y z
N ALA A 1 -3.07 8.64 -14.06
CA ALA A 1 -2.85 7.74 -12.90
C ALA A 1 -2.29 8.47 -11.67
N ILE A 2 -1.10 9.11 -11.75
CA ILE A 2 -0.44 9.74 -10.58
C ILE A 2 -1.37 10.71 -9.82
N PHE A 3 -2.01 11.65 -10.53
CA PHE A 3 -2.97 12.57 -9.90
C PHE A 3 -4.17 11.86 -9.27
N ALA A 4 -4.68 10.79 -9.90
CA ALA A 4 -5.78 10.02 -9.33
C ALA A 4 -5.38 9.40 -7.98
N SER A 5 -4.21 8.75 -7.92
CA SER A 5 -3.68 8.18 -6.68
C SER A 5 -3.40 9.24 -5.62
N LEU A 6 -2.81 10.38 -5.99
CA LEU A 6 -2.51 11.47 -5.06
C LEU A 6 -3.79 12.09 -4.47
N PHE A 7 -4.78 12.40 -5.30
CA PHE A 7 -6.03 12.99 -4.82
C PHE A 7 -6.81 12.03 -3.93
N LEU A 8 -6.91 10.75 -4.31
CA LEU A 8 -7.57 9.73 -3.48
C LEU A 8 -6.82 9.48 -2.16
N TYR A 9 -5.48 9.49 -2.20
CA TYR A 9 -4.67 9.38 -0.98
C TYR A 9 -4.91 10.57 -0.03
N CYS A 10 -4.85 11.80 -0.54
CA CYS A 10 -5.13 13.00 0.26
C CYS A 10 -6.57 13.03 0.79
N ALA A 11 -7.56 12.64 -0.02
CA ALA A 11 -8.94 12.50 0.44
C ALA A 11 -9.07 11.46 1.56
N GLY A 12 -8.32 10.35 1.47
CA GLY A 12 -8.27 9.33 2.50
C GLY A 12 -7.69 9.82 3.83
N LEU A 13 -6.63 10.63 3.79
CA LEU A 13 -6.06 11.27 4.98
C LEU A 13 -7.04 12.23 5.64
N LEU A 14 -7.69 13.10 4.87
CA LEU A 14 -8.68 14.05 5.39
C LEU A 14 -9.91 13.34 5.99
N ASN A 15 -10.39 12.27 5.33
CA ASN A 15 -11.45 11.44 5.89
C ASN A 15 -11.00 10.78 7.20
N ASN A 16 -9.76 10.28 7.27
CA ASN A 16 -9.23 9.67 8.48
C ASN A 16 -9.25 10.64 9.67
N ASP A 17 -8.70 11.85 9.48
CA ASP A 17 -8.72 12.92 10.49
C ASP A 17 -10.15 13.28 10.93
N PHE A 18 -11.09 13.35 9.97
CA PHE A 18 -12.48 13.66 10.27
C PHE A 18 -13.15 12.57 11.12
N PHE A 19 -13.00 11.29 10.76
CA PHE A 19 -13.61 10.18 11.50
C PHE A 19 -12.93 9.94 12.86
N ASP A 20 -11.67 10.33 13.02
CA ASP A 20 -10.92 10.22 14.28
C ASP A 20 -11.05 11.46 15.18
N LEU A 21 -11.74 12.51 14.76
CA LEU A 21 -11.84 13.77 15.49
C LEU A 21 -12.19 13.61 16.98
N ALA A 22 -13.14 12.74 17.32
CA ALA A 22 -13.54 12.52 18.70
C ALA A 22 -12.43 11.86 19.54
N GLU A 23 -11.66 10.96 18.95
CA GLU A 23 -10.51 10.29 19.58
C GLU A 23 -9.31 11.23 19.66
N ASP A 24 -9.02 11.95 18.59
CA ASP A 24 -7.93 12.90 18.51
C ASP A 24 -8.11 14.08 19.46
N ARG A 25 -9.35 14.52 19.73
CA ARG A 25 -9.62 15.50 20.80
C ARG A 25 -9.16 15.05 22.18
N ARG A 26 -9.16 13.74 22.45
CA ARG A 26 -8.72 13.17 23.74
C ARG A 26 -7.22 12.87 23.75
N GLN A 27 -6.71 12.30 22.66
CA GLN A 27 -5.34 11.74 22.62
C GLN A 27 -4.30 12.68 22.00
N ARG A 28 -4.71 13.52 21.04
CA ARG A 28 -3.82 14.35 20.20
C ARG A 28 -4.42 15.75 19.97
N PRO A 29 -4.74 16.52 21.03
CA PRO A 29 -5.51 17.77 20.93
C PRO A 29 -4.78 18.87 20.14
N SER A 30 -3.46 18.78 19.97
CA SER A 30 -2.66 19.73 19.20
C SER A 30 -2.81 19.60 17.68
N ARG A 31 -3.45 18.53 17.17
CA ARG A 31 -3.67 18.36 15.72
C ARG A 31 -4.54 19.48 15.14
N PRO A 32 -4.41 19.83 13.84
CA PRO A 32 -5.12 20.96 13.25
C PRO A 32 -6.65 20.91 13.38
N LEU A 33 -7.24 19.71 13.25
CA LEU A 33 -8.69 19.56 13.30
C LEU A 33 -9.25 19.60 14.74
N PRO A 34 -8.70 18.85 15.73
CA PRO A 34 -9.10 18.98 17.14
C PRO A 34 -8.88 20.36 17.75
N SER A 35 -7.79 21.04 17.41
CA SER A 35 -7.44 22.37 17.93
C SER A 35 -8.30 23.50 17.36
N GLY A 36 -9.11 23.22 16.34
CA GLY A 36 -9.99 24.20 15.70
C GLY A 36 -9.28 25.10 14.68
N LEU A 37 -8.02 24.83 14.32
CA LEU A 37 -7.33 25.54 13.23
C LEU A 37 -8.05 25.38 11.89
N VAL A 38 -8.77 24.26 11.69
CA VAL A 38 -9.59 24.00 10.50
C VAL A 38 -10.99 23.54 10.93
N LYS A 39 -12.03 24.01 10.23
CA LYS A 39 -13.42 23.58 10.50
C LYS A 39 -13.65 22.15 9.96
N PRO A 40 -14.37 21.27 10.69
CA PRO A 40 -14.72 19.94 10.20
C PRO A 40 -15.47 19.92 8.86
N SER A 41 -16.36 20.89 8.63
CA SER A 41 -17.05 21.04 7.35
C SER A 41 -16.10 21.31 6.18
N THR A 42 -15.03 22.08 6.39
CA THR A 42 -14.01 22.34 5.39
C THR A 42 -13.24 21.06 5.05
N VAL A 43 -12.88 20.25 6.05
CA VAL A 43 -12.18 18.98 5.83
C VAL A 43 -13.00 18.03 4.96
N ILE A 44 -14.29 17.85 5.27
CA ILE A 44 -15.20 17.00 4.48
C ILE A 44 -15.34 17.53 3.05
N LEU A 45 -15.56 18.85 2.89
CA LEU A 45 -15.72 19.46 1.57
C LEU A 45 -14.48 19.22 0.70
N VAL A 46 -13.28 19.44 1.24
CA VAL A 46 -12.03 19.20 0.51
C VAL A 46 -11.85 17.71 0.22
N ALA A 47 -12.19 16.81 1.15
CA ALA A 47 -12.14 15.37 0.91
C ALA A 47 -13.07 14.93 -0.23
N ILE A 48 -14.28 15.49 -0.32
CA ILE A 48 -15.22 15.23 -1.41
C ILE A 48 -14.66 15.74 -2.73
N ILE A 49 -14.17 16.99 -2.78
CA ILE A 49 -13.57 17.59 -3.99
C ILE A 49 -12.40 16.73 -4.49
N LEU A 50 -11.47 16.35 -3.59
CA LEU A 50 -10.34 15.51 -3.95
C LEU A 50 -10.77 14.12 -4.42
N THR A 51 -11.82 13.54 -3.83
CA THR A 51 -12.37 12.25 -4.30
C THR A 51 -12.89 12.38 -5.74
N LEU A 52 -13.66 13.43 -6.02
CA LEU A 52 -14.20 13.70 -7.37
C LEU A 52 -13.08 13.96 -8.39
N LEU A 53 -12.06 14.75 -8.02
CA LEU A 53 -10.88 14.99 -8.86
C LEU A 53 -10.08 13.70 -9.11
N GLY A 54 -9.99 12.84 -8.10
CA GLY A 54 -9.37 11.52 -8.20
C GLY A 54 -10.10 10.62 -9.20
N MET A 55 -11.43 10.53 -9.09
CA MET A 55 -12.29 9.76 -10.01
C MET A 55 -12.22 10.31 -11.44
N ALA A 56 -12.29 11.64 -11.61
CA ALA A 56 -12.16 12.27 -12.92
C ALA A 56 -10.78 11.99 -13.55
N SER A 57 -9.71 12.14 -12.78
CA SER A 57 -8.34 11.83 -13.22
C SER A 57 -8.17 10.36 -13.62
N ALA A 58 -8.85 9.45 -12.93
CA ALA A 58 -8.84 8.02 -13.26
C ALA A 58 -9.64 7.72 -14.54
N PHE A 59 -10.78 8.36 -14.75
CA PHE A 59 -11.57 8.25 -15.97
C PHE A 59 -10.80 8.78 -17.18
N PHE A 60 -10.19 9.97 -17.09
CA PHE A 60 -9.42 10.52 -18.21
C PHE A 60 -8.16 9.71 -18.53
N ALA A 61 -7.58 9.03 -17.54
CA ALA A 61 -6.39 8.21 -17.75
C ALA A 61 -6.71 6.80 -18.27
N GLY A 62 -7.73 6.14 -17.71
CA GLY A 62 -8.00 4.70 -17.95
C GLY A 62 -9.45 4.40 -18.38
N GLY A 63 -10.20 5.41 -18.81
CA GLY A 63 -11.58 5.30 -19.26
C GLY A 63 -12.52 4.71 -18.21
N ARG A 64 -13.48 3.89 -18.68
CA ARG A 64 -14.45 3.20 -17.82
C ARG A 64 -13.78 2.30 -16.78
N GLN A 65 -12.71 1.58 -17.16
CA GLN A 65 -12.02 0.68 -16.24
C GLN A 65 -11.35 1.46 -15.10
N GLY A 66 -10.65 2.55 -15.43
CA GLY A 66 -10.05 3.44 -14.45
C GLY A 66 -11.07 4.04 -13.47
N LEU A 67 -12.24 4.46 -13.97
CA LEU A 67 -13.31 4.98 -13.13
C LEU A 67 -13.87 3.93 -12.16
N ILE A 68 -14.09 2.69 -12.61
CA ILE A 68 -14.56 1.60 -11.76
C ILE A 68 -13.54 1.31 -10.65
N VAL A 69 -12.25 1.19 -10.99
CA VAL A 69 -11.20 0.98 -9.99
C VAL A 69 -11.13 2.13 -8.98
N ALA A 70 -11.22 3.38 -9.45
CA ALA A 70 -11.22 4.54 -8.56
C ALA A 70 -12.43 4.55 -7.63
N ALA A 71 -13.61 4.15 -8.11
CA ALA A 71 -14.81 4.03 -7.28
C ALA A 71 -14.67 2.95 -6.20
N ILE A 72 -14.14 1.77 -6.56
CA ILE A 72 -13.88 0.69 -5.59
C ILE A 72 -12.81 1.12 -4.56
N LEU A 73 -11.78 1.85 -5.01
CA LEU A 73 -10.74 2.40 -4.14
C LEU A 73 -11.33 3.43 -3.17
N ALA A 74 -12.12 4.40 -3.65
CA ALA A 74 -12.80 5.38 -2.81
C ALA A 74 -13.73 4.70 -1.80
N GLY A 75 -14.48 3.67 -2.22
CA GLY A 75 -15.30 2.85 -1.34
C GLY A 75 -14.48 2.12 -0.26
N SER A 76 -13.33 1.56 -0.63
CA SER A 76 -12.41 0.90 0.32
C SER A 76 -11.84 1.87 1.35
N ILE A 77 -11.45 3.08 0.91
CA ILE A 77 -10.99 4.16 1.78
C ILE A 77 -12.09 4.58 2.76
N PHE A 78 -13.31 4.76 2.27
CA PHE A 78 -14.46 5.14 3.09
C PHE A 78 -14.80 4.06 4.11
N LEU A 79 -14.89 2.78 3.68
CA LEU A 79 -15.18 1.64 4.54
C LEU A 79 -14.14 1.49 5.65
N TYR A 80 -12.85 1.64 5.33
CA TYR A 80 -11.78 1.63 6.31
C TYR A 80 -11.98 2.71 7.38
N ASN A 81 -12.23 3.95 6.94
CA ASN A 81 -12.28 5.11 7.83
C ASN A 81 -13.55 5.17 8.70
N VAL A 82 -14.72 4.80 8.16
CA VAL A 82 -16.00 4.82 8.90
C VAL A 82 -16.01 3.85 10.07
N GLY A 83 -15.39 2.68 9.91
CA GLY A 83 -15.40 1.66 10.96
C GLY A 83 -14.54 0.43 10.70
N GLY A 84 -14.15 0.16 9.45
CA GLY A 84 -13.34 -1.01 9.10
C GLY A 84 -12.04 -1.11 9.90
N LYS A 85 -11.37 0.03 10.17
CA LYS A 85 -10.14 0.09 10.96
C LYS A 85 -10.29 -0.39 12.42
N ARG A 86 -11.51 -0.41 12.97
CA ARG A 86 -11.80 -0.93 14.33
C ARG A 86 -11.87 -2.46 14.36
N LEU A 87 -12.01 -3.11 13.21
CA LEU A 87 -12.13 -4.55 13.06
C LEU A 87 -10.85 -5.07 12.39
N ALA A 88 -10.00 -5.76 13.15
CA ALA A 88 -8.64 -6.11 12.72
C ALA A 88 -8.56 -6.72 11.30
N VAL A 89 -9.43 -7.68 10.99
CA VAL A 89 -9.47 -8.35 9.67
C VAL A 89 -9.98 -7.42 8.58
N ILE A 90 -11.09 -6.70 8.82
CA ILE A 90 -11.69 -5.81 7.82
C ILE A 90 -10.76 -4.63 7.53
N GLY A 91 -10.15 -4.05 8.56
CA GLY A 91 -9.16 -2.98 8.44
C GLY A 91 -7.95 -3.42 7.62
N ALA A 92 -7.44 -4.62 7.85
CA ALA A 92 -6.35 -5.20 7.07
C ALA A 92 -6.72 -5.41 5.60
N ILE A 93 -7.89 -5.98 5.32
CA ILE A 93 -8.37 -6.20 3.95
C ILE A 93 -8.56 -4.85 3.24
N CYS A 94 -9.21 -3.87 3.86
CA CYS A 94 -9.43 -2.56 3.25
C CYS A 94 -8.10 -1.85 2.96
N MET A 95 -7.15 -1.87 3.91
CA MET A 95 -5.85 -1.24 3.70
C MET A 95 -5.04 -1.92 2.59
N GLY A 96 -5.11 -3.25 2.51
CA GLY A 96 -4.56 -4.03 1.41
C GLY A 96 -5.19 -3.65 0.08
N MET A 97 -6.53 -3.62 0.00
CA MET A 97 -7.26 -3.25 -1.21
C MET A 97 -6.90 -1.84 -1.67
N CYS A 98 -6.73 -0.89 -0.74
CA CYS A 98 -6.30 0.47 -1.08
C CYS A 98 -4.95 0.48 -1.84
N ARG A 99 -4.03 -0.40 -1.46
CA ARG A 99 -2.73 -0.55 -2.13
C ARG A 99 -2.83 -1.25 -3.48
N GLY A 100 -3.49 -2.42 -3.53
CA GLY A 100 -3.66 -3.15 -4.78
C GLY A 100 -4.46 -2.37 -5.84
N LEU A 101 -5.55 -1.71 -5.46
CA LEU A 101 -6.35 -0.89 -6.37
C LEU A 101 -5.58 0.34 -6.86
N SER A 102 -4.67 0.90 -6.05
CA SER A 102 -3.79 1.97 -6.51
C SER A 102 -2.84 1.50 -7.62
N VAL A 103 -2.41 0.24 -7.62
CA VAL A 103 -1.65 -0.33 -8.74
C VAL A 103 -2.53 -0.47 -9.96
N LEU A 104 -3.77 -0.96 -9.79
CA LEU A 104 -4.71 -1.11 -10.89
C LEU A 104 -5.08 0.22 -11.55
N LEU A 105 -5.07 1.35 -10.82
CA LEU A 105 -5.22 2.68 -11.43
C LEU A 105 -4.10 2.97 -12.45
N GLY A 106 -2.87 2.54 -12.15
CA GLY A 106 -1.74 2.62 -13.07
C GLY A 106 -1.93 1.70 -14.28
N ALA A 107 -2.31 0.44 -14.04
CA ALA A 107 -2.56 -0.54 -15.10
C ALA A 107 -3.67 -0.09 -16.07
N CYS A 108 -4.79 0.44 -15.55
CA CYS A 108 -5.87 0.99 -16.37
C CYS A 108 -5.40 2.14 -17.25
N ALA A 109 -4.53 3.01 -16.73
CA ALA A 109 -3.99 4.14 -17.49
C ALA A 109 -3.06 3.71 -18.63
N LEU A 110 -2.54 2.48 -18.58
CA LEU A 110 -1.77 1.84 -19.65
C LEU A 110 -2.64 0.96 -20.55
N GLY A 111 -3.97 1.03 -20.43
CA GLY A 111 -4.91 0.27 -21.25
C GLY A 111 -4.93 -1.23 -20.96
N GLN A 112 -4.43 -1.68 -19.80
CA GLN A 112 -4.45 -3.10 -19.44
C GLN A 112 -5.89 -3.57 -19.18
N PRO A 113 -6.32 -4.72 -19.73
CA PRO A 113 -7.69 -5.19 -19.62
C PRO A 113 -7.96 -5.88 -18.29
N ILE A 114 -8.18 -5.10 -17.23
CA ILE A 114 -8.29 -5.61 -15.86
C ILE A 114 -9.57 -6.41 -15.55
N PHE A 115 -10.60 -6.29 -16.40
CA PHE A 115 -11.90 -6.96 -16.22
C PHE A 115 -12.15 -8.08 -17.25
N ASP A 116 -11.12 -8.51 -17.99
CA ASP A 116 -11.23 -9.62 -18.92
C ASP A 116 -11.18 -10.97 -18.20
N SER A 117 -11.63 -12.03 -18.87
CA SER A 117 -11.73 -13.39 -18.31
C SER A 117 -10.38 -14.04 -18.01
N SER A 118 -9.31 -13.61 -18.68
CA SER A 118 -7.94 -14.01 -18.33
C SER A 118 -7.46 -13.19 -17.15
N LEU A 119 -7.00 -13.82 -16.06
CA LEU A 119 -6.45 -13.13 -14.88
C LEU A 119 -5.15 -12.39 -15.27
N PRO A 120 -5.15 -11.06 -15.51
CA PRO A 120 -3.98 -10.38 -16.07
C PRO A 120 -2.85 -10.30 -15.04
N PRO A 121 -1.57 -10.27 -15.45
CA PRO A 121 -0.44 -10.12 -14.53
C PRO A 121 -0.58 -8.91 -13.59
N ALA A 122 -1.16 -7.80 -14.07
CA ALA A 122 -1.44 -6.62 -13.26
C ALA A 122 -2.43 -6.89 -12.11
N VAL A 123 -3.45 -7.74 -12.33
CA VAL A 123 -4.40 -8.13 -11.28
C VAL A 123 -3.76 -9.10 -10.29
N ILE A 124 -2.95 -10.05 -10.78
CA ILE A 124 -2.18 -10.95 -9.90
C ILE A 124 -1.26 -10.13 -8.99
N PHE A 125 -0.57 -9.14 -9.54
CA PHE A 125 0.28 -8.25 -8.77
C PHE A 125 -0.54 -7.43 -7.75
N ALA A 126 -1.66 -6.84 -8.16
CA ALA A 126 -2.52 -6.05 -7.27
C ALA A 126 -3.12 -6.88 -6.12
N VAL A 127 -3.55 -8.12 -6.40
CA VAL A 127 -4.02 -9.07 -5.37
C VAL A 127 -2.87 -9.45 -4.45
N SER A 128 -1.69 -9.72 -4.98
CA SER A 128 -0.52 -10.07 -4.19
C SER A 128 -0.08 -8.92 -3.26
N GLU A 129 -0.07 -7.68 -3.76
CA GLU A 129 0.18 -6.47 -2.97
C GLU A 129 -0.90 -6.27 -1.89
N THR A 130 -2.17 -6.52 -2.24
CA THR A 130 -3.29 -6.48 -1.29
C THR A 130 -3.09 -7.45 -0.13
N LEU A 131 -2.76 -8.71 -0.43
CA LEU A 131 -2.54 -9.74 0.58
C LEU A 131 -1.30 -9.45 1.44
N TYR A 132 -0.21 -8.99 0.83
CA TYR A 132 1.00 -8.59 1.55
C TYR A 132 0.72 -7.45 2.52
N ILE A 133 0.03 -6.40 2.08
CA ILE A 133 -0.27 -5.25 2.95
C ILE A 133 -1.30 -5.61 4.00
N ALA A 134 -2.30 -6.42 3.69
CA ALA A 134 -3.21 -6.95 4.71
C ALA A 134 -2.44 -7.71 5.81
N ALA A 135 -1.48 -8.56 5.43
CA ALA A 135 -0.63 -9.26 6.39
C ALA A 135 0.22 -8.31 7.26
N VAL A 136 0.75 -7.23 6.68
CA VAL A 136 1.48 -6.19 7.43
C VAL A 136 0.53 -5.42 8.35
N THR A 137 -0.69 -5.10 7.90
CA THR A 137 -1.69 -4.38 8.69
C THR A 137 -2.19 -5.21 9.89
N VAL A 138 -2.29 -6.54 9.78
CA VAL A 138 -2.58 -7.41 10.93
C VAL A 138 -1.54 -7.26 12.04
N ILE A 139 -0.26 -7.12 11.67
CA ILE A 139 0.81 -6.86 12.64
C ILE A 139 0.70 -5.42 13.18
N ALA A 140 0.41 -4.45 12.31
CA ALA A 140 0.27 -3.05 12.68
C ALA A 140 -0.87 -2.78 13.66
N ALA A 141 -1.97 -3.54 13.57
CA ALA A 141 -3.08 -3.45 14.52
C ALA A 141 -2.67 -3.77 15.98
N ARG A 142 -1.49 -4.38 16.21
CA ARG A 142 -0.96 -4.67 17.55
C ARG A 142 0.20 -3.74 17.96
N GLU A 143 0.44 -2.66 17.24
CA GLU A 143 1.62 -1.80 17.47
C GLU A 143 1.65 -1.09 18.83
N THR A 144 0.50 -0.98 19.51
CA THR A 144 0.37 -0.39 20.84
C THR A 144 0.33 -1.44 21.96
N ILE A 145 0.28 -2.73 21.63
CA ILE A 145 0.14 -3.83 22.58
C ILE A 145 1.51 -4.42 22.88
N ALA A 146 1.90 -4.43 24.15
CA ALA A 146 3.13 -5.09 24.58
C ALA A 146 2.99 -6.63 24.51
N GLY A 147 4.08 -7.30 24.12
CA GLY A 147 4.15 -8.77 24.08
C GLY A 147 4.31 -9.34 22.67
N PRO A 148 4.62 -10.64 22.56
CA PRO A 148 4.98 -11.25 21.28
C PRO A 148 3.83 -11.20 20.27
N VAL A 149 4.18 -10.95 19.01
CA VAL A 149 3.25 -10.99 17.86
C VAL A 149 2.75 -12.43 17.58
N GLY A 150 3.44 -13.44 18.12
CA GLY A 150 3.09 -14.85 17.94
C GLY A 150 3.37 -15.32 16.51
N VAL A 151 2.58 -16.29 16.04
CA VAL A 151 2.70 -16.87 14.68
C VAL A 151 2.29 -15.88 13.58
N ALA A 152 1.46 -14.88 13.90
CA ALA A 152 1.01 -13.86 12.96
C ALA A 152 2.17 -13.06 12.35
N ARG A 153 3.33 -13.01 13.01
CA ARG A 153 4.55 -12.40 12.45
C ARG A 153 5.03 -13.04 11.15
N LEU A 154 4.60 -14.27 10.85
CA LEU A 154 4.97 -15.00 9.63
C LEU A 154 4.05 -14.69 8.45
N LEU A 155 2.92 -13.99 8.67
CA LEU A 155 1.98 -13.66 7.59
C LEU A 155 2.65 -12.87 6.45
N PRO A 156 3.50 -11.83 6.69
CA PRO A 156 4.18 -11.14 5.60
C PRO A 156 5.18 -12.04 4.85
N VAL A 157 5.80 -13.01 5.53
CA VAL A 157 6.70 -13.99 4.89
C VAL A 157 5.92 -14.92 3.98
N ALA A 158 4.79 -15.46 4.45
CA ALA A 158 3.92 -16.29 3.63
C ALA A 158 3.38 -15.52 2.43
N ALA A 159 2.95 -14.26 2.64
CA ALA A 159 2.42 -13.41 1.59
C ALA A 159 3.47 -13.05 0.53
N ILE A 160 4.71 -12.71 0.93
CA ILE A 160 5.76 -12.39 -0.05
C ILE A 160 6.19 -13.62 -0.84
N ILE A 161 6.27 -14.80 -0.21
CA ILE A 161 6.58 -16.05 -0.93
C ILE A 161 5.48 -16.39 -1.93
N ALA A 162 4.21 -16.29 -1.51
CA ALA A 162 3.07 -16.52 -2.39
C ALA A 162 3.05 -15.52 -3.56
N TRP A 163 3.36 -14.24 -3.30
CA TRP A 163 3.50 -13.22 -4.35
C TRP A 163 4.59 -13.63 -5.34
N LEU A 164 5.82 -13.84 -4.89
CA LEU A 164 6.94 -14.15 -5.78
C LEU A 164 6.69 -15.42 -6.60
N ALA A 165 6.09 -16.44 -6.00
CA ALA A 165 5.66 -17.65 -6.71
C ALA A 165 4.61 -17.35 -7.77
N ALA A 166 3.52 -16.64 -7.43
CA ALA A 166 2.48 -16.28 -8.38
C ALA A 166 3.01 -15.42 -9.53
N PHE A 167 3.89 -14.47 -9.20
CA PHE A 167 4.55 -13.60 -10.17
C PHE A 167 5.41 -14.40 -11.14
N HIS A 168 6.34 -15.21 -10.65
CA HIS A 168 7.22 -16.00 -11.52
C HIS A 168 6.48 -17.07 -12.31
N VAL A 169 5.44 -17.71 -11.77
CA VAL A 169 4.62 -18.66 -12.55
C VAL A 169 3.92 -17.92 -13.69
N SER A 170 3.28 -16.79 -13.40
CA SER A 170 2.59 -15.99 -14.41
C SER A 170 3.57 -15.42 -15.46
N PHE A 171 4.76 -15.02 -15.02
CA PHE A 171 5.78 -14.44 -15.88
C PHE A 171 6.53 -15.50 -16.70
N MET A 172 6.82 -16.67 -16.15
CA MET A 172 7.44 -17.80 -16.88
C MET A 172 6.55 -18.31 -18.02
N LEU A 173 5.24 -18.22 -17.87
CA LEU A 173 4.29 -18.52 -18.94
C LEU A 173 4.38 -17.50 -20.10
N ILE A 174 5.04 -16.35 -19.90
CA ILE A 174 5.10 -15.23 -20.84
C ILE A 174 6.54 -14.95 -21.33
N LEU A 175 7.57 -15.09 -20.47
CA LEU A 175 8.98 -14.70 -20.69
C LEU A 175 9.96 -15.53 -19.80
N VAL A 176 11.27 -15.48 -20.08
CA VAL A 176 12.32 -16.04 -19.22
C VAL A 176 12.76 -15.01 -18.16
N THR A 177 12.70 -15.36 -16.87
CA THR A 177 13.11 -14.47 -15.76
C THR A 177 14.61 -14.13 -15.79
N ASN A 178 14.96 -12.84 -15.70
CA ASN A 178 16.33 -12.32 -15.61
C ASN A 178 16.94 -12.48 -14.19
N VAL A 179 18.25 -12.76 -14.11
CA VAL A 179 19.07 -12.74 -12.89
C VAL A 179 18.90 -11.49 -12.02
N VAL A 180 18.71 -10.30 -12.61
CA VAL A 180 18.51 -9.03 -11.87
C VAL A 180 17.22 -9.09 -11.06
N THR A 181 16.13 -9.57 -11.66
CA THR A 181 14.84 -9.76 -10.98
C THR A 181 14.98 -10.74 -9.83
N VAL A 182 15.59 -11.90 -10.06
CA VAL A 182 15.81 -12.91 -9.02
C VAL A 182 16.64 -12.36 -7.85
N ALA A 183 17.68 -11.57 -8.13
CA ALA A 183 18.49 -10.95 -7.09
C ALA A 183 17.68 -9.96 -6.23
N ILE A 184 16.82 -9.15 -6.85
CA ILE A 184 15.92 -8.22 -6.16
C ILE A 184 14.88 -8.98 -5.32
N ASP A 185 14.34 -10.08 -5.84
CA ASP A 185 13.35 -10.90 -5.14
C ASP A 185 13.95 -11.60 -3.91
N ILE A 186 15.16 -12.13 -4.03
CA ILE A 186 15.93 -12.67 -2.89
C ILE A 186 16.18 -11.59 -1.84
N LEU A 187 16.55 -10.38 -2.26
CA LEU A 187 16.74 -9.24 -1.35
C LEU A 187 15.43 -8.88 -0.63
N ALA A 188 14.32 -8.80 -1.35
CA ALA A 188 13.00 -8.50 -0.80
C ALA A 188 12.56 -9.57 0.22
N ALA A 189 12.63 -10.84 -0.14
CA ALA A 189 12.28 -11.95 0.73
C ALA A 189 13.18 -12.01 1.98
N GLY A 190 14.50 -11.87 1.80
CA GLY A 190 15.47 -11.83 2.89
C GLY A 190 15.20 -10.66 3.86
N TRP A 191 14.82 -9.50 3.34
CA TRP A 191 14.46 -8.34 4.14
C TRP A 191 13.18 -8.56 4.97
N VAL A 192 12.13 -9.12 4.36
CA VAL A 192 10.89 -9.46 5.09
C VAL A 192 11.18 -10.48 6.19
N ILE A 193 11.93 -11.54 5.89
CA ILE A 193 12.31 -12.55 6.89
C ILE A 193 13.09 -11.92 8.05
N SER A 194 14.05 -11.04 7.75
CA SER A 194 14.82 -10.30 8.77
C SER A 194 13.93 -9.42 9.66
N CYS A 195 12.95 -8.74 9.07
CA CYS A 195 11.97 -7.94 9.80
C CYS A 195 11.09 -8.82 10.71
N CYS A 196 10.55 -9.91 10.17
CA CYS A 196 9.69 -10.82 10.93
C CYS A 196 10.43 -11.55 12.07
N ARG A 197 11.76 -11.75 11.94
CA ARG A 197 12.60 -12.25 13.05
C ARG A 197 12.72 -11.25 14.21
N GLN A 198 12.78 -9.94 13.93
CA GLN A 198 12.83 -8.88 14.95
C GLN A 198 11.53 -8.81 15.78
N LEU A 199 10.40 -9.27 15.23
CA LEU A 199 9.10 -9.31 15.92
C LEU A 199 8.96 -10.46 16.95
N LYS A 200 10.05 -11.19 17.24
CA LYS A 200 10.08 -12.27 18.24
C LYS A 200 9.94 -11.76 19.69
N THR A 201 10.47 -10.59 20.00
CA THR A 201 10.70 -10.11 21.38
C THR A 201 9.91 -8.83 21.70
N ALA A 202 8.75 -8.64 21.07
CA ALA A 202 8.21 -7.33 20.68
C ALA A 202 7.97 -6.29 21.80
N ASP A 203 8.90 -5.34 21.88
CA ASP A 203 8.71 -3.95 22.34
C ASP A 203 7.90 -3.16 21.27
N PRO A 204 6.84 -2.43 21.63
CA PRO A 204 6.06 -1.56 20.74
C PRO A 204 6.91 -0.68 19.80
N ALA A 205 8.01 -0.10 20.29
CA ALA A 205 8.89 0.75 19.49
C ALA A 205 9.64 -0.04 18.40
N VAL A 206 9.91 -1.33 18.62
CA VAL A 206 10.48 -2.23 17.62
C VAL A 206 9.43 -2.60 16.58
N VAL A 207 8.18 -2.85 17.00
CA VAL A 207 7.07 -3.18 16.11
C VAL A 207 6.81 -2.04 15.12
N GLN A 208 6.62 -0.81 15.61
CA GLN A 208 6.38 0.39 14.79
C GLN A 208 7.49 0.61 13.73
N ARG A 209 8.76 0.54 14.16
CA ARG A 209 9.90 0.65 13.23
C ARG A 209 9.91 -0.46 12.19
N THR A 210 9.55 -1.68 12.59
CA THR A 210 9.54 -2.85 11.71
C THR A 210 8.41 -2.79 10.69
N ILE A 211 7.23 -2.28 11.05
CA ILE A 211 6.12 -2.05 10.11
C ILE A 211 6.58 -1.12 8.98
N GLY A 212 7.25 0.00 9.32
CA GLY A 212 7.83 0.88 8.32
C GLY A 212 8.85 0.18 7.41
N LYS A 213 9.68 -0.73 7.94
CA LYS A 213 10.62 -1.53 7.13
C LYS A 213 9.90 -2.51 6.19
N LEU A 214 8.81 -3.12 6.65
CA LEU A 214 7.98 -4.03 5.85
C LEU A 214 7.28 -3.28 4.71
N ILE A 215 6.68 -2.11 4.98
CA ILE A 215 6.03 -1.30 3.94
C ILE A 215 7.03 -0.89 2.83
N ARG A 216 8.28 -0.56 3.20
CA ARG A 216 9.31 -0.17 2.21
C ARG A 216 9.74 -1.30 1.27
N VAL A 217 9.45 -2.56 1.60
CA VAL A 217 9.73 -3.70 0.68
C VAL A 217 8.96 -3.57 -0.62
N LEU A 218 7.80 -2.90 -0.63
CA LEU A 218 7.05 -2.65 -1.86
C LEU A 218 7.90 -2.00 -2.96
N LEU A 219 8.86 -1.13 -2.59
CA LEU A 219 9.77 -0.52 -3.56
C LEU A 219 10.71 -1.54 -4.20
N LEU A 220 11.19 -2.53 -3.43
CA LEU A 220 12.00 -3.62 -3.96
C LEU A 220 11.20 -4.51 -4.90
N VAL A 221 9.99 -4.90 -4.48
CA VAL A 221 9.14 -5.80 -5.29
C VAL A 221 8.73 -5.12 -6.59
N GLN A 222 8.34 -3.84 -6.53
CA GLN A 222 8.05 -3.03 -7.72
C GLN A 222 9.27 -2.89 -8.63
N ALA A 223 10.48 -2.75 -8.08
CA ALA A 223 11.73 -2.75 -8.85
C ALA A 223 11.99 -4.10 -9.52
N GLY A 224 11.74 -5.22 -8.83
CA GLY A 224 11.86 -6.56 -9.39
C GLY A 224 10.94 -6.78 -10.59
N VAL A 225 9.68 -6.35 -10.47
CA VAL A 225 8.71 -6.41 -11.57
C VAL A 225 9.07 -5.48 -12.73
N ALA A 226 9.56 -4.27 -12.46
CA ALA A 226 10.05 -3.38 -13.51
C ALA A 226 11.25 -4.00 -14.26
N ALA A 227 12.22 -4.57 -13.53
CA ALA A 227 13.37 -5.25 -14.11
C ALA A 227 12.99 -6.52 -14.89
N ALA A 228 11.90 -7.20 -14.50
CA ALA A 228 11.43 -8.42 -15.15
C ALA A 228 11.07 -8.21 -16.61
N THR A 229 10.61 -7.00 -16.97
CA THR A 229 10.27 -6.64 -18.36
C THR A 229 11.42 -6.83 -19.35
N GLY A 230 12.67 -6.87 -18.86
CA GLY A 230 13.84 -7.12 -19.71
C GLY A 230 14.28 -5.93 -20.56
N VAL A 231 13.51 -4.84 -20.59
CA VAL A 231 13.77 -3.65 -21.41
C VAL A 231 14.48 -2.55 -20.62
N TRP A 232 15.16 -1.65 -21.34
CA TRP A 232 15.96 -0.58 -20.74
C TRP A 232 15.15 0.31 -19.79
N GLU A 233 13.94 0.70 -20.21
CA GLU A 233 13.02 1.52 -19.42
C GLU A 233 12.66 0.85 -18.09
N GLY A 234 12.50 -0.48 -18.11
CA GLY A 234 12.24 -1.28 -16.92
C GLY A 234 13.39 -1.24 -15.93
N TYR A 235 14.63 -1.36 -16.41
CA TYR A 235 15.82 -1.23 -15.54
C TYR A 235 16.01 0.18 -15.00
N VAL A 236 15.70 1.21 -15.79
CA VAL A 236 15.73 2.61 -15.32
C VAL A 236 14.74 2.81 -14.17
N VAL A 237 13.50 2.34 -14.33
CA VAL A 237 12.47 2.40 -13.28
C VAL A 237 12.92 1.59 -12.05
N ALA A 238 13.46 0.39 -12.23
CA ALA A 238 13.98 -0.42 -11.15
C ALA A 238 15.11 0.30 -10.38
N GLY A 239 16.06 0.90 -11.09
CA GLY A 239 17.16 1.67 -10.50
C GLY A 239 16.67 2.85 -9.67
N VAL A 240 15.67 3.59 -10.16
CA VAL A 240 15.03 4.70 -9.43
C VAL A 240 14.34 4.21 -8.16
N LEU A 241 13.59 3.11 -8.23
CA LEU A 241 12.92 2.52 -7.06
C LEU A 241 13.91 2.00 -6.02
N LEU A 242 15.00 1.36 -6.45
CA LEU A 242 16.09 0.92 -5.59
C LEU A 242 16.80 2.09 -4.91
N ALA A 243 16.99 3.22 -5.61
CA ALA A 243 17.55 4.44 -5.03
C ALA A 243 16.60 5.07 -4.01
N PHE A 244 15.29 5.05 -4.26
CA PHE A 244 14.29 5.56 -3.32
C PHE A 244 14.12 4.69 -2.07
N TRP A 245 14.48 3.42 -2.13
CA TRP A 245 14.34 2.51 -0.99
C TRP A 245 15.06 3.00 0.28
N PRO A 246 16.39 3.28 0.28
CA PRO A 246 17.07 3.87 1.44
C PRO A 246 16.66 5.33 1.69
N LEU A 247 16.38 6.13 0.66
CA LEU A 247 15.96 7.53 0.81
C LEU A 247 14.63 7.65 1.56
N SER A 248 13.69 6.73 1.32
CA SER A 248 12.41 6.70 2.02
C SER A 248 12.58 6.46 3.53
N ALA A 249 13.62 5.71 3.93
CA ALA A 249 13.95 5.52 5.34
C ALA A 249 14.49 6.80 5.97
N VAL A 250 15.30 7.57 5.26
CA VAL A 250 15.79 8.88 5.74
C VAL A 250 14.65 9.89 5.85
N ALA A 251 13.79 9.97 4.82
CA ALA A 251 12.65 10.88 4.80
C ALA A 251 11.69 10.62 5.97
N SER A 252 11.38 9.35 6.26
CA SER A 252 10.49 8.97 7.37
C SER A 252 11.00 9.36 8.77
N ARG A 253 12.29 9.71 8.93
CA ARG A 253 12.80 10.23 10.20
C ARG A 253 12.44 11.70 10.41
N LYS A 254 12.22 12.44 9.32
CA LYS A 254 11.90 13.88 9.34
C LYS A 254 10.40 14.13 9.38
N PHE A 255 9.63 13.25 8.74
CA PHE A 255 8.18 13.35 8.71
C PHE A 255 7.61 12.27 9.63
N TYR A 256 7.08 12.69 10.78
CA TYR A 256 6.25 11.84 11.62
C TYR A 256 5.03 11.46 10.79
N ALA A 257 5.05 10.27 10.18
CA ALA A 257 3.85 9.67 9.63
C ALA A 257 3.02 9.21 10.82
N SER A 258 1.95 9.96 11.06
CA SER A 258 0.91 9.78 12.07
C SER A 258 0.33 8.39 12.16
#